data_AF-A0A821JDW8-F1
#
_entry.id   AF-A0A821JDW8-F1
#
_cell.length_a   1.000
_cell.length_b   1.000
_cell.length_c   1.000
_cell.angle_alpha   90.00
_cell.angle_beta   90.00
_cell.angle_gamma   90.00
#
_symmetry.space_group_name_H-M   'P 1'
#
loop_
_entity.id
_entity.type
_entity.pdbx_description
1 polymer ?
#
loop_
_entity_poly.entity_id
_entity_poly.type
_entity_poly.pdbx_seq_one_letter_code
_entity_poly.pdbx_strand_id
1 'polypeptide(L)'
;MILVVTYLLVFGPVVALTATACTAQNAKGTCISTASCTGRSVAGRCPGAANIQCCIPQGSACTANGKSGTCISTASCAGTSVSGHCPGAANIQCCVASGGSSGSSAGLCGGYAGAAVSSIKGNSNVMYSVVKIRKEHLSNPAIYSNSPTASDNTMTTTTACAFDKMAAAAKQAGVTITVASGFRTVARQEYFWNCYQTKACNNGNLAARPGTSNHGRG
;
A
#
# COMPACT_ATOMS: atom_id res chain seq x y z
N MET A 1 -2.26 -75.10 -14.22
CA MET A 1 -1.95 -73.91 -15.05
C MET A 1 -2.64 -72.71 -14.43
N ILE A 2 -1.93 -71.89 -13.66
CA ILE A 2 -2.44 -70.61 -13.13
C ILE A 2 -1.58 -69.54 -13.78
N LEU A 3 -2.15 -68.81 -14.74
CA LEU A 3 -1.52 -67.66 -15.37
C LEU A 3 -1.60 -66.48 -14.39
N VAL A 4 -0.46 -66.02 -13.90
CA VAL A 4 -0.34 -64.76 -13.16
C VAL A 4 -0.06 -63.67 -14.19
N VAL A 5 -1.07 -62.86 -14.51
CA VAL A 5 -0.93 -61.70 -15.40
C VAL A 5 -0.57 -60.50 -14.53
N THR A 6 0.72 -60.17 -14.45
CA THR A 6 1.21 -58.94 -13.82
C THR A 6 0.97 -57.76 -14.76
N TYR A 7 0.02 -56.90 -14.40
CA TYR A 7 -0.24 -55.63 -15.06
C TYR A 7 0.84 -54.62 -14.65
N LEU A 8 1.81 -54.32 -15.53
CA LEU A 8 2.70 -53.17 -15.35
C LEU A 8 1.93 -51.88 -15.67
N LEU A 9 1.61 -51.09 -14.64
CA LEU A 9 1.13 -49.72 -14.79
C LEU A 9 2.31 -48.82 -15.17
N VAL A 10 2.39 -48.46 -16.45
CA VAL A 10 3.37 -47.50 -16.97
C VAL A 10 2.86 -46.09 -16.65
N PHE A 11 3.37 -45.47 -15.58
CA PHE A 11 3.14 -44.06 -15.30
C PHE A 11 3.98 -43.21 -16.26
N GLY A 12 3.36 -42.65 -17.29
CA GLY A 12 4.00 -41.69 -18.18
C GLY A 12 4.41 -40.41 -17.42
N PRO A 13 5.43 -39.67 -17.92
CA PRO A 13 5.85 -38.43 -17.28
C PRO A 13 4.72 -37.40 -17.35
N VAL A 14 4.30 -36.88 -16.19
CA VAL A 14 3.39 -35.75 -16.10
C VAL A 14 4.12 -34.54 -16.68
N VAL A 15 3.83 -34.20 -17.93
CA VAL A 15 4.26 -32.94 -18.54
C VAL A 15 3.56 -31.83 -17.78
N ALA A 16 4.30 -31.15 -16.90
CA ALA A 16 3.82 -29.94 -16.24
C ALA A 16 3.53 -28.90 -17.34
N LEU A 17 2.25 -28.68 -17.64
CA LEU A 17 1.80 -27.66 -18.58
C LEU A 17 2.28 -26.31 -18.05
N THR A 18 3.36 -25.76 -18.61
CA THR A 18 3.81 -24.42 -18.26
C THR A 18 2.70 -23.46 -18.68
N ALA A 19 2.06 -22.81 -17.70
CA ALA A 19 0.97 -21.89 -17.94
C ALA A 19 1.43 -20.81 -18.93
N THR A 20 0.84 -20.77 -20.13
CA THR A 20 1.27 -19.84 -21.18
C THR A 20 0.92 -18.42 -20.74
N ALA A 21 1.92 -17.59 -20.49
CA ALA A 21 1.70 -16.20 -20.16
C ALA A 21 1.20 -15.43 -21.39
N CYS A 22 0.39 -14.40 -21.14
CA CYS A 22 -0.10 -13.49 -22.17
C CYS A 22 -0.08 -12.06 -21.64
N THR A 23 -0.08 -11.09 -22.56
CA THR A 23 -0.25 -9.68 -22.21
C THR A 23 -1.37 -9.11 -23.07
N ALA A 24 -2.32 -8.44 -22.43
CA ALA A 24 -3.42 -7.79 -23.11
C ALA A 24 -3.69 -6.44 -22.43
N GLN A 25 -3.75 -5.37 -23.22
CA GLN A 25 -4.09 -4.02 -22.74
C GLN A 25 -3.20 -3.58 -21.55
N ASN A 26 -1.89 -3.84 -21.63
CA ASN A 26 -0.88 -3.56 -20.60
C ASN A 26 -1.01 -4.37 -19.29
N ALA A 27 -1.85 -5.39 -19.24
CA ALA A 27 -1.95 -6.31 -18.11
C ALA A 27 -1.39 -7.69 -18.46
N LYS A 28 -0.59 -8.25 -17.54
CA LYS A 28 -0.10 -9.64 -17.61
C LYS A 28 -1.21 -10.59 -17.20
N GLY A 29 -1.34 -11.69 -17.92
CA GLY A 29 -2.31 -12.74 -17.64
C GLY A 29 -1.78 -14.11 -18.01
N THR A 30 -2.66 -15.10 -17.87
CA THR A 30 -2.38 -16.50 -18.19
C THR A 30 -3.42 -17.01 -19.17
N CYS A 31 -2.97 -17.67 -20.23
CA CYS A 31 -3.83 -18.38 -21.16
C CYS A 31 -4.44 -19.59 -20.47
N ILE A 32 -5.76 -19.53 -20.26
CA ILE A 32 -6.54 -20.59 -19.65
C ILE A 32 -7.94 -20.60 -20.27
N SER A 33 -8.69 -21.68 -20.09
CA SER A 33 -10.09 -21.76 -20.48
C SER A 33 -10.91 -20.62 -19.87
N THR A 34 -11.78 -19.99 -20.67
CA THR A 34 -12.74 -18.98 -20.23
C THR A 34 -13.57 -19.44 -19.03
N ALA A 35 -13.93 -20.74 -19.00
CA ALA A 35 -14.68 -21.34 -17.90
C ALA A 35 -13.89 -21.42 -16.58
N SER A 36 -12.56 -21.46 -16.66
CA SER A 36 -11.64 -21.55 -15.51
C SER A 36 -11.05 -20.19 -15.13
N CYS A 37 -11.32 -19.15 -15.91
CA CYS A 37 -10.83 -17.81 -15.62
C CYS A 37 -11.70 -17.16 -14.54
N THR A 38 -11.14 -16.97 -13.35
CA THR A 38 -11.78 -16.19 -12.28
C THR A 38 -11.68 -14.68 -12.52
N GLY A 39 -10.87 -14.25 -13.50
CA GLY A 39 -10.64 -12.87 -13.91
C GLY A 39 -11.25 -12.48 -15.26
N ARG A 40 -10.62 -11.56 -15.97
CA ARG A 40 -11.03 -11.14 -17.33
C ARG A 40 -10.40 -12.05 -18.37
N SER A 41 -11.22 -12.69 -19.20
CA SER A 41 -10.76 -13.37 -20.42
C SER A 41 -10.65 -12.38 -21.59
N VAL A 42 -9.51 -12.36 -22.29
CA VAL A 42 -9.31 -11.58 -23.52
C VAL A 42 -9.05 -12.50 -24.70
N ALA A 43 -9.99 -12.53 -25.65
CA ALA A 43 -9.90 -13.30 -26.88
C ALA A 43 -8.74 -12.83 -27.78
N GLY A 44 -8.20 -13.77 -28.58
CA GLY A 44 -7.15 -13.46 -29.57
C GLY A 44 -5.78 -13.11 -28.99
N ARG A 45 -5.56 -13.38 -27.69
CA ARG A 45 -4.30 -13.10 -26.98
C ARG A 45 -3.55 -14.35 -26.55
N CYS A 46 -4.09 -15.51 -26.90
CA CYS A 46 -3.55 -16.81 -26.59
C CYS A 46 -3.62 -17.69 -27.84
N PRO A 47 -2.59 -18.52 -28.11
CA PRO A 47 -2.65 -19.51 -29.16
C PRO A 47 -3.61 -20.65 -28.78
N GLY A 48 -4.14 -21.34 -29.79
CA GLY A 48 -4.97 -22.53 -29.61
C GLY A 48 -6.47 -22.28 -29.74
N ALA A 49 -7.26 -23.09 -29.03
CA ALA A 49 -8.72 -23.11 -29.14
C ALA A 49 -9.35 -21.77 -28.72
N ALA A 50 -10.50 -21.41 -29.31
CA ALA A 50 -11.17 -20.13 -29.08
C ALA A 50 -11.58 -19.86 -27.62
N ASN A 51 -11.75 -20.92 -26.83
CA ASN A 51 -12.03 -20.83 -25.40
C ASN A 51 -10.78 -20.65 -24.53
N ILE A 52 -9.57 -20.78 -25.08
CA ILE A 52 -8.32 -20.44 -24.39
C ILE A 52 -8.05 -18.96 -24.62
N GLN A 53 -8.26 -18.17 -23.57
CA GLN A 53 -8.17 -16.72 -23.64
C GLN A 53 -7.20 -16.21 -22.58
N CYS A 54 -6.71 -14.98 -22.78
CA CYS A 54 -5.80 -14.39 -21.82
C CYS A 54 -6.58 -14.00 -20.57
N CYS A 55 -6.45 -14.79 -19.50
CA CYS A 55 -7.06 -14.52 -18.22
C CYS A 55 -6.20 -13.56 -17.42
N ILE A 56 -6.64 -12.32 -17.31
CA ILE A 56 -6.06 -11.32 -16.42
C ILE A 56 -6.75 -11.47 -15.06
N PRO A 57 -6.02 -11.72 -13.96
CA PRO A 57 -6.63 -11.88 -12.63
C PRO A 57 -7.51 -10.68 -12.21
N GLN A 58 -8.57 -10.96 -11.45
CA GLN A 58 -9.27 -9.91 -10.67
C GLN A 58 -8.27 -9.27 -9.71
N GLY A 59 -8.47 -8.00 -9.39
CA GLY A 59 -7.49 -7.27 -8.59
C GLY A 59 -6.39 -6.59 -9.40
N SER A 60 -6.51 -6.57 -10.73
CA SER A 60 -5.60 -5.80 -11.60
C SER A 60 -5.66 -4.31 -11.26
N ALA A 61 -4.49 -3.68 -11.22
CA ALA A 61 -4.40 -2.26 -10.93
C ALA A 61 -5.09 -1.42 -12.03
N CYS A 62 -5.74 -0.34 -11.63
CA CYS A 62 -6.31 0.66 -12.52
C CYS A 62 -6.01 2.07 -12.00
N THR A 63 -6.21 3.07 -12.86
CA THR A 63 -6.11 4.47 -12.47
C THR A 63 -7.34 5.22 -12.98
N ALA A 64 -8.07 5.83 -12.07
CA ALA A 64 -9.27 6.61 -12.36
C ALA A 64 -9.18 7.96 -11.64
N ASN A 65 -9.42 9.07 -12.36
CA ASN A 65 -9.34 10.43 -11.79
C ASN A 65 -8.02 10.71 -11.04
N GLY A 66 -6.89 10.21 -11.55
CA GLY A 66 -5.57 10.37 -10.94
C GLY A 66 -5.34 9.53 -9.67
N LYS A 67 -6.27 8.63 -9.31
CA LYS A 67 -6.14 7.73 -8.15
C LYS A 67 -5.91 6.30 -8.61
N SER A 68 -4.90 5.66 -8.03
CA SER A 68 -4.71 4.21 -8.15
C SER A 68 -5.85 3.47 -7.47
N GLY A 69 -6.37 2.46 -8.14
CA GLY A 69 -7.44 1.61 -7.66
C GLY A 69 -7.24 0.18 -8.12
N THR A 70 -8.24 -0.63 -7.80
CA THR A 70 -8.25 -2.05 -8.10
C THR A 70 -9.48 -2.39 -8.92
N CYS A 71 -9.31 -3.10 -10.03
CA CYS A 71 -10.41 -3.63 -10.81
C CYS A 71 -11.11 -4.76 -10.05
N ILE A 72 -12.31 -4.46 -9.56
CA ILE A 72 -13.15 -5.37 -8.79
C ILE A 72 -14.62 -5.10 -9.12
N SER A 73 -15.49 -6.06 -8.81
CA SER A 73 -16.94 -5.88 -8.91
C SER A 73 -17.41 -4.65 -8.14
N THR A 74 -18.32 -3.86 -8.71
CA THR A 74 -19.00 -2.74 -8.05
C THR A 74 -19.63 -3.17 -6.72
N ALA A 75 -20.18 -4.38 -6.67
CA ALA A 75 -20.78 -4.96 -5.46
C ALA A 75 -19.74 -5.26 -4.36
N SER A 76 -18.48 -5.48 -4.74
CA SER A 76 -17.38 -5.80 -3.82
C SER A 76 -16.45 -4.60 -3.59
N CYS A 77 -16.76 -3.44 -4.16
CA CYS A 77 -15.99 -2.23 -3.97
C CYS A 77 -16.43 -1.52 -2.67
N ALA A 78 -15.54 -1.50 -1.67
CA ALA A 78 -15.73 -0.72 -0.44
C ALA A 78 -15.49 0.80 -0.64
N GLY A 79 -15.07 1.21 -1.85
CA GLY A 79 -14.75 2.58 -2.23
C GLY A 79 -15.69 3.18 -3.29
N THR A 80 -15.17 4.12 -4.06
CA THR A 80 -15.84 4.72 -5.21
C THR A 80 -15.54 3.87 -6.43
N SER A 81 -16.56 3.34 -7.08
CA SER A 81 -16.42 2.65 -8.37
C SER A 81 -16.42 3.67 -9.51
N VAL A 82 -15.40 3.63 -10.36
CA VAL A 82 -15.32 4.47 -11.56
C VAL A 82 -15.33 3.58 -12.80
N SER A 83 -16.34 3.75 -13.64
CA SER A 83 -16.53 2.99 -14.87
C SER A 83 -15.50 3.33 -15.95
N GLY A 84 -15.30 2.43 -16.92
CA GLY A 84 -14.42 2.67 -18.08
C GLY A 84 -12.92 2.57 -17.83
N HIS A 85 -12.47 2.52 -16.57
CA HIS A 85 -11.05 2.39 -16.19
C HIS A 85 -10.60 0.95 -15.94
N CYS A 86 -11.53 0.00 -15.99
CA CYS A 86 -11.26 -1.41 -15.84
C CYS A 86 -11.73 -2.17 -17.07
N PRO A 87 -10.89 -3.05 -17.61
CA PRO A 87 -11.29 -3.89 -18.71
C PRO A 87 -12.18 -5.01 -18.14
N GLY A 88 -13.39 -5.23 -18.68
CA GLY A 88 -14.22 -6.40 -18.34
C GLY A 88 -15.70 -6.19 -18.58
N ALA A 89 -16.52 -6.99 -17.88
CA ALA A 89 -17.97 -6.77 -17.77
C ALA A 89 -18.26 -5.40 -17.13
N ALA A 90 -19.44 -4.84 -17.41
CA ALA A 90 -19.80 -3.48 -16.99
C ALA A 90 -19.78 -3.27 -15.46
N ASN A 91 -19.92 -4.35 -14.68
CA ASN A 91 -19.84 -4.34 -13.22
C ASN A 91 -18.41 -4.42 -12.68
N ILE A 92 -17.39 -4.62 -13.51
CA ILE A 92 -15.99 -4.56 -13.07
C ILE A 92 -15.50 -3.13 -13.32
N GLN A 93 -15.37 -2.38 -12.23
CA GLN A 93 -15.04 -0.96 -12.28
C GLN A 93 -13.77 -0.71 -11.47
N CYS A 94 -13.15 0.45 -11.71
CA CYS A 94 -11.99 0.83 -10.93
C CYS A 94 -12.45 1.25 -9.55
N CYS A 95 -12.26 0.36 -8.57
CA CYS A 95 -12.54 0.68 -7.19
C CYS A 95 -11.39 1.52 -6.64
N VAL A 96 -11.64 2.82 -6.50
CA VAL A 96 -10.74 3.75 -5.84
C VAL A 96 -11.28 3.97 -4.42
N ALA A 97 -10.46 3.81 -3.39
CA ALA A 97 -10.94 3.88 -2.00
C ALA A 97 -11.68 5.21 -1.72
N SER A 98 -12.89 5.10 -1.14
CA SER A 98 -13.70 6.25 -0.69
C SER A 98 -13.06 6.83 0.57
N GLY A 99 -12.11 7.74 0.39
CA GLY A 99 -11.36 8.33 1.50
C GLY A 99 -10.26 7.40 2.01
N GLY A 100 -9.19 7.28 1.24
CA GLY A 100 -8.00 6.55 1.68
C GLY A 100 -7.04 6.35 0.53
N SER A 101 -6.27 7.40 0.21
CA SER A 101 -5.14 7.35 -0.71
C SER A 101 -4.25 6.15 -0.35
N SER A 102 -4.48 5.05 -1.07
CA SER A 102 -3.78 3.80 -0.87
C SER A 102 -2.58 3.82 -1.78
N GLY A 103 -1.42 4.02 -1.15
CA GLY A 103 -0.16 3.42 -1.59
C GLY A 103 0.32 3.76 -2.99
N SER A 104 0.27 5.03 -3.38
CA SER A 104 1.26 5.48 -4.37
C SER A 104 2.51 5.88 -3.62
N SER A 105 3.61 5.22 -3.95
CA SER A 105 4.98 5.74 -3.88
C SER A 105 5.17 7.11 -4.56
N ALA A 106 4.09 7.78 -4.99
CA ALA A 106 4.07 9.10 -5.63
C ALA A 106 4.26 10.29 -4.67
N GLY A 107 4.38 10.06 -3.36
CA GLY A 107 4.64 11.12 -2.37
C GLY A 107 6.03 11.07 -1.72
N LEU A 108 6.79 10.00 -1.92
CA LEU A 108 8.12 9.86 -1.35
C LEU A 108 9.16 10.37 -2.34
N CYS A 109 9.99 11.30 -1.91
CA CYS A 109 11.03 11.90 -2.72
C CYS A 109 12.35 11.96 -1.95
N GLY A 110 13.45 12.14 -2.67
CA GLY A 110 14.78 12.24 -2.09
C GLY A 110 15.13 11.03 -1.22
N GLY A 111 15.63 11.27 -0.01
CA GLY A 111 16.10 10.22 0.91
C GLY A 111 15.03 9.24 1.39
N TYR A 112 13.74 9.51 1.14
CA TYR A 112 12.63 8.63 1.53
C TYR A 112 12.08 7.79 0.36
N ALA A 113 12.64 7.90 -0.84
CA ALA A 113 12.23 7.08 -1.98
C ALA A 113 12.37 5.58 -1.63
N GLY A 114 11.29 4.81 -1.84
CA GLY A 114 11.24 3.37 -1.52
C GLY A 114 11.06 3.03 -0.04
N ALA A 115 10.89 4.01 0.84
CA ALA A 115 10.59 3.74 2.25
C ALA A 115 9.24 3.03 2.43
N ALA A 116 9.18 2.11 3.39
CA ALA A 116 7.96 1.40 3.73
C ALA A 116 6.90 2.38 4.29
N VAL A 117 5.72 2.38 3.67
CA VAL A 117 4.59 3.22 4.08
C VAL A 117 3.69 2.44 5.04
N SER A 118 3.34 3.06 6.16
CA SER A 118 2.37 2.57 7.13
C SER A 118 1.10 3.43 7.10
N SER A 119 -0.02 2.86 7.53
CA SER A 119 -1.28 3.59 7.69
C SER A 119 -1.61 3.74 9.17
N ILE A 120 -1.70 4.97 9.68
CA ILE A 120 -1.90 5.25 11.11
C ILE A 120 -3.04 6.26 11.30
N LYS A 121 -3.87 6.03 12.32
CA LYS A 121 -4.94 6.96 12.74
C LYS A 121 -4.35 8.18 13.44
N GLY A 122 -4.60 9.35 12.88
CA GLY A 122 -4.32 10.65 13.49
C GLY A 122 -5.56 11.23 14.15
N ASN A 123 -5.69 12.56 14.08
CA ASN A 123 -6.86 13.27 14.61
C ASN A 123 -8.16 12.78 13.95
N SER A 124 -9.25 12.79 14.72
CA SER A 124 -10.58 12.37 14.28
C SER A 124 -10.63 10.97 13.67
N ASN A 125 -9.71 10.08 14.06
CA ASN A 125 -9.55 8.74 13.49
C ASN A 125 -9.28 8.71 11.98
N VAL A 126 -8.85 9.83 11.38
CA VAL A 126 -8.48 9.89 9.97
C VAL A 126 -7.21 9.07 9.76
N MET A 127 -7.22 8.20 8.74
CA MET A 127 -6.05 7.39 8.35
C MET A 127 -5.06 8.24 7.55
N TYR A 128 -3.80 8.26 7.97
CA TYR A 128 -2.70 8.92 7.28
C TYR A 128 -1.69 7.90 6.78
N SER A 129 -1.19 8.13 5.56
CA SER A 129 -0.02 7.41 5.03
C SER A 129 1.25 8.05 5.58
N VAL A 130 1.99 7.31 6.40
CA VAL A 130 3.19 7.78 7.08
C VAL A 130 4.40 6.90 6.77
N VAL A 131 5.59 7.45 6.90
CA VAL A 131 6.86 6.73 6.83
C VAL A 131 7.68 6.96 8.08
N LYS A 132 8.56 6.02 8.42
CA LYS A 132 9.56 6.22 9.47
C LYS A 132 10.50 7.36 9.07
N ILE A 133 10.73 8.27 10.00
CA ILE A 133 11.74 9.31 9.89
C ILE A 133 13.10 8.62 9.79
N ARG A 134 13.94 9.03 8.84
CA ARG A 134 15.29 8.46 8.66
C ARG A 134 16.12 8.68 9.94
N LYS A 135 17.03 7.76 10.27
CA LYS A 135 17.79 7.80 11.54
C LYS A 135 18.58 9.11 11.70
N GLU A 136 19.18 9.58 10.61
CA GLU A 136 19.91 10.84 10.51
C GLU A 136 19.03 12.10 10.67
N HIS A 137 17.73 11.96 10.48
CA HIS A 137 16.77 13.05 10.63
C HIS A 137 16.13 13.08 12.03
N LEU A 138 16.36 12.08 12.87
CA LEU A 138 15.84 12.05 14.24
C LEU A 138 16.80 12.74 15.21
N SER A 139 16.28 13.61 16.07
CA SER A 139 17.09 14.16 17.18
C SER A 139 17.51 13.07 18.18
N ASN A 140 16.75 11.98 18.26
CA ASN A 140 17.09 10.78 19.01
C ASN A 140 16.97 9.53 18.10
N PRO A 141 18.07 9.04 17.50
CA PRO A 141 18.03 7.88 16.61
C PRO A 141 17.56 6.57 17.26
N ALA A 142 17.61 6.45 18.60
CA ALA A 142 17.19 5.24 19.30
C ALA A 142 15.69 4.93 19.11
N ILE A 143 14.86 5.95 18.86
CA ILE A 143 13.41 5.74 18.65
C ILE A 143 13.07 5.17 17.28
N TYR A 144 14.03 5.08 16.35
CA TYR A 144 13.78 4.60 14.98
C TYR A 144 13.15 3.20 14.96
N SER A 145 13.62 2.30 15.83
CA SER A 145 13.16 0.91 15.87
C SER A 145 11.81 0.74 16.56
N ASN A 146 11.36 1.73 17.33
CA ASN A 146 10.09 1.67 18.04
C ASN A 146 8.90 1.56 17.07
N SER A 147 7.80 1.03 17.58
CA SER A 147 6.54 0.98 16.83
C SER A 147 6.11 2.39 16.42
N PRO A 148 5.63 2.59 15.17
CA PRO A 148 5.09 3.86 14.69
C PRO A 148 3.95 4.46 15.51
N THR A 149 3.21 3.65 16.26
CA THR A 149 2.14 4.10 17.16
C THR A 149 2.61 4.35 18.58
N ALA A 150 3.79 3.85 18.94
CA ALA A 150 4.38 3.95 20.27
C ALA A 150 5.48 5.02 20.36
N SER A 151 5.76 5.75 19.28
CA SER A 151 6.73 6.83 19.26
C SER A 151 6.44 7.81 18.13
N ASP A 152 6.94 9.03 18.27
CA ASP A 152 6.72 10.11 17.32
C ASP A 152 7.76 10.02 16.18
N ASN A 153 8.08 8.79 15.76
CA ASN A 153 9.17 8.45 14.84
C ASN A 153 8.73 8.32 13.39
N THR A 154 7.53 8.81 13.07
CA THR A 154 6.99 8.82 11.71
C THR A 154 6.57 10.21 11.28
N MET A 155 6.35 10.42 9.99
CA MET A 155 5.72 11.63 9.45
C MET A 155 4.89 11.27 8.23
N THR A 156 3.95 12.12 7.82
CA THR A 156 3.19 11.88 6.58
C THR A 156 4.13 11.83 5.38
N THR A 157 3.78 11.05 4.36
CA THR A 157 4.61 10.91 3.14
C THR A 157 4.98 12.26 2.51
N THR A 158 4.01 13.18 2.41
CA THR A 158 4.22 14.54 1.91
C THR A 158 5.19 15.34 2.78
N THR A 159 5.04 15.29 4.10
CA THR A 159 5.94 15.98 5.05
C THR A 159 7.34 15.39 5.00
N ALA A 160 7.50 14.07 4.76
CA ALA A 160 8.81 13.45 4.55
C ALA A 160 9.55 14.04 3.36
N CYS A 161 8.87 14.19 2.22
CA CYS A 161 9.47 14.80 1.04
C CYS A 161 9.84 16.28 1.28
N ALA A 162 8.95 17.04 1.93
CA ALA A 162 9.22 18.44 2.25
C ALA A 162 10.39 18.60 3.23
N PHE A 163 10.44 17.77 4.27
CA PHE A 163 11.51 17.79 5.26
C PHE A 163 12.85 17.39 4.65
N ASP A 164 12.90 16.37 3.79
CA ASP A 164 14.14 15.95 3.13
C ASP A 164 14.75 17.07 2.29
N LYS A 165 13.92 17.79 1.52
CA LYS A 165 14.34 18.98 0.76
C LYS A 165 14.87 20.09 1.68
N MET A 166 14.16 20.36 2.77
CA MET A 166 14.56 21.37 3.75
C MET A 166 15.88 20.98 4.46
N ALA A 167 16.04 19.71 4.83
CA ALA A 167 17.24 19.18 5.46
C ALA A 167 18.45 19.21 4.52
N ALA A 168 18.25 18.89 3.24
CA ALA A 168 19.27 19.01 2.22
C ALA A 168 19.72 20.46 2.03
N ALA A 169 18.78 21.40 1.93
CA ALA A 169 19.08 22.83 1.82
C ALA A 169 19.78 23.38 3.07
N ALA A 170 19.31 23.01 4.27
CA ALA A 170 19.96 23.38 5.53
C ALA A 170 21.42 22.86 5.56
N LYS A 171 21.64 21.61 5.15
CA LYS A 171 22.98 21.01 5.11
C LYS A 171 23.90 21.75 4.14
N GLN A 172 23.39 22.17 2.98
CA GLN A 172 24.15 23.01 2.03
C GLN A 172 24.54 24.36 2.64
N ALA A 173 23.72 24.91 3.54
CA ALA A 173 24.01 26.11 4.31
C ALA A 173 24.85 25.85 5.58
N GLY A 174 25.38 24.64 5.78
CA GLY A 174 26.17 24.27 6.97
C GLY A 174 25.35 24.04 8.24
N VAL A 175 24.01 23.95 8.13
CA VAL A 175 23.09 23.74 9.25
C VAL A 175 22.56 22.31 9.24
N THR A 176 22.59 21.64 10.38
CA THR A 176 21.92 20.34 10.55
C THR A 176 20.62 20.53 11.31
N ILE A 177 19.50 20.11 10.69
CA ILE A 177 18.18 20.11 11.32
C ILE A 177 17.73 18.68 11.58
N THR A 178 17.04 18.47 12.70
CA THR A 178 16.50 17.17 13.10
C THR A 178 15.07 17.32 13.59
N VAL A 179 14.32 16.21 13.57
CA VAL A 179 12.96 16.08 14.04
C VAL A 179 12.98 15.45 15.43
N ALA A 180 12.52 16.20 16.43
CA ALA A 180 12.37 15.71 17.80
C ALA A 180 11.07 14.92 17.99
N SER A 181 10.00 15.33 17.31
CA SER A 181 8.68 14.69 17.38
C SER A 181 7.94 14.87 16.06
N GLY A 182 7.59 13.75 15.42
CA GLY A 182 6.80 13.70 14.19
C GLY A 182 5.31 13.45 14.46
N PHE A 183 4.71 12.58 13.65
CA PHE A 183 3.31 12.23 13.70
C PHE A 183 2.92 11.59 15.05
N ARG A 184 1.75 11.96 15.58
CA ARG A 184 1.19 11.44 16.83
C ARG A 184 -0.22 10.92 16.66
N THR A 185 -0.49 9.74 17.19
CA THR A 185 -1.86 9.25 17.35
C THR A 185 -2.60 10.06 18.42
N VAL A 186 -3.94 9.99 18.44
CA VAL A 186 -4.74 10.62 19.51
C VAL A 186 -4.36 10.08 20.89
N ALA A 187 -4.20 8.77 21.04
CA ALA A 187 -3.75 8.14 22.29
C ALA A 187 -2.37 8.64 22.75
N ARG A 188 -1.44 8.86 21.82
CA ARG A 188 -0.14 9.46 22.13
C ARG A 188 -0.30 10.91 22.59
N GLN A 189 -1.19 11.67 21.95
CA GLN A 189 -1.49 13.05 22.34
C GLN A 189 -2.17 13.12 23.71
N GLU A 190 -3.00 12.15 24.10
CA GLU A 190 -3.59 12.03 25.43
C GLU A 190 -2.53 11.92 26.53
N TYR A 191 -1.48 11.11 26.32
CA TYR A 191 -0.36 11.03 27.24
C TYR A 191 0.30 12.40 27.47
N PHE A 192 0.65 13.11 26.39
CA PHE A 192 1.28 14.43 26.50
C PHE A 192 0.34 15.48 27.10
N TRP A 193 -0.94 15.44 26.76
CA TRP A 193 -1.96 16.29 27.36
C TRP A 193 -2.05 16.05 28.87
N ASN A 194 -2.07 14.79 29.32
CA ASN A 194 -2.06 14.47 30.75
C ASN A 194 -0.78 14.97 31.44
N CYS A 195 0.40 14.78 30.84
CA CYS A 195 1.65 15.36 31.36
C CYS A 195 1.58 16.88 31.50
N TYR A 196 1.01 17.56 30.51
CA TYR A 196 0.83 19.02 30.55
C TYR A 196 -0.11 19.47 31.67
N GLN A 197 -1.25 18.78 31.85
CA GLN A 197 -2.24 19.12 32.86
C GLN A 197 -1.73 18.87 34.28
N THR A 198 -1.05 17.75 34.49
CA THR A 198 -0.60 17.30 35.82
C THR A 198 0.78 17.81 36.21
N LYS A 199 1.59 18.25 35.23
CA LYS A 199 3.01 18.55 35.38
C LYS A 199 3.87 17.37 35.88
N ALA A 200 3.34 16.15 35.86
CA ALA A 200 3.99 14.96 36.42
C ALA A 200 5.03 14.31 35.48
N CYS A 201 5.04 14.66 34.19
CA CYS A 201 5.95 14.10 33.20
C CYS A 201 6.26 15.11 32.09
N ASN A 202 7.26 14.79 31.26
CA ASN A 202 7.68 15.62 30.11
C ASN A 202 7.90 17.10 30.49
N ASN A 203 8.45 17.34 31.69
CA ASN A 203 8.68 18.67 32.27
C ASN A 203 7.44 19.58 32.30
N GLY A 204 6.23 19.01 32.21
CA GLY A 204 4.99 19.78 32.13
C GLY A 204 4.86 20.64 30.87
N ASN A 205 5.62 20.31 29.81
CA ASN A 205 5.63 21.02 28.53
C ASN A 205 4.22 21.15 27.94
N LEU A 206 3.96 22.29 27.28
CA LEU A 206 2.67 22.58 26.64
C LEU A 206 2.29 21.48 25.63
N ALA A 207 1.07 20.97 25.76
CA ALA A 207 0.48 20.05 24.81
C ALA A 207 -0.89 20.55 24.38
N ALA A 208 -1.22 20.40 23.09
CA ALA A 208 -2.59 20.65 22.62
C ALA A 208 -3.54 19.56 23.13
N ARG A 209 -4.83 19.91 23.24
CA ARG A 209 -5.90 18.95 23.56
C ARG A 209 -5.88 17.79 22.54
N PRO A 210 -6.15 16.54 22.96
CA PRO A 210 -6.25 15.42 22.04
C PRO A 210 -7.23 15.69 20.89
N GLY A 211 -6.81 15.36 19.67
CA GLY A 211 -7.57 15.64 18.45
C GLY A 211 -7.35 17.02 17.82
N THR A 212 -6.64 17.96 18.47
CA THR A 212 -6.39 19.31 17.93
C THR A 212 -4.92 19.60 17.61
N SER A 213 -4.00 18.71 18.03
CA SER A 213 -2.57 18.83 17.76
C SER A 213 -2.25 18.69 16.27
N ASN A 214 -1.39 19.55 15.72
CA ASN A 214 -0.91 19.41 14.35
C ASN A 214 -0.10 18.12 14.14
N HIS A 215 0.50 17.56 15.20
CA HIS A 215 1.18 16.27 15.10
C HIS A 215 0.23 15.12 14.70
N GLY A 216 -1.07 15.22 15.00
CA GLY A 216 -2.06 14.23 14.54
C GLY A 216 -2.57 14.45 13.12
N ARG A 217 -2.05 15.47 12.42
CA ARG A 217 -2.29 15.74 10.99
C ARG A 217 -1.04 15.50 10.15
N GLY A 218 0.12 15.47 10.80
CA GLY A 218 1.44 15.24 10.21
C GLY A 218 1.89 16.38 9.33
#